data_AF-A0A976GVL9-F1
#
_entry.id   AF-A0A976GVL9-F1
#
_cell.length_a   1.000
_cell.length_b   1.000
_cell.length_c   1.000
_cell.angle_alpha   90.00
_cell.angle_beta   90.00
_cell.angle_gamma   90.00
#
_symmetry.space_group_name_H-M   'P 1'
#
loop_
_entity.id
_entity.type
_entity.pdbx_description
1 polymer ?
#
loop_
_entity_poly.entity_id
_entity_poly.type
_entity_poly.pdbx_seq_one_letter_code
_entity_poly.pdbx_strand_id
1 'polypeptide(L)'
;MRLQHGEGTYTLTVSETETTKSAFGGQLRLYDVHIAKMFEVTYADCQEIPGAGFRDWEYRAGNGRISMGTFRITCQLASDTANTYGLGKPERSAIEYSQEEAGLPISRTRSIPILDITGNKVDRWMNFVQGFRPI
;
A
#
# COMPACT_ATOMS: atom_id res chain seq x y z
N MET A 1 10.76 -4.41 -1.40
CA MET A 1 9.43 -4.26 -0.77
C MET A 1 8.84 -5.62 -0.50
N ARG A 2 8.27 -5.84 0.69
CA ARG A 2 7.63 -7.09 1.11
C ARG A 2 6.24 -6.77 1.66
N LEU A 3 5.23 -7.50 1.20
CA LEU A 3 3.84 -7.38 1.61
C LEU A 3 3.43 -8.64 2.36
N GLN A 4 2.84 -8.46 3.54
CA GLN A 4 2.36 -9.55 4.37
C GLN A 4 0.94 -9.26 4.84
N HIS A 5 0.18 -10.30 5.15
CA HIS A 5 -1.14 -10.20 5.77
C HIS A 5 -1.29 -11.31 6.80
N GLY A 6 -1.62 -10.96 8.04
CA GLY A 6 -1.87 -11.89 9.13
C GLY A 6 -2.69 -11.24 10.23
N GLU A 7 -3.52 -12.03 10.90
CA GLU A 7 -4.35 -11.56 12.03
C GLU A 7 -5.18 -10.29 11.68
N GLY A 8 -5.67 -10.21 10.43
CA GLY A 8 -6.47 -9.10 9.93
C GLY A 8 -5.70 -7.80 9.62
N THR A 9 -4.37 -7.79 9.75
CA THR A 9 -3.52 -6.63 9.50
C THR A 9 -2.55 -6.89 8.35
N TYR A 10 -2.46 -5.93 7.43
CA TYR A 10 -1.44 -5.93 6.39
C TYR A 10 -0.14 -5.32 6.92
N THR A 11 1.00 -5.80 6.46
CA THR A 11 2.31 -5.21 6.76
C THR A 11 3.04 -4.89 5.47
N LEU A 12 3.47 -3.64 5.33
CA LEU A 12 4.39 -3.20 4.29
C LEU A 12 5.78 -3.04 4.90
N THR A 13 6.74 -3.88 4.48
CA THR A 13 8.14 -3.73 4.87
C THR A 13 9.00 -3.32 3.67
N VAL A 14 9.76 -2.24 3.83
CA VAL A 14 10.68 -1.73 2.79
C VAL A 14 12.12 -1.70 3.30
N SER A 15 13.07 -1.84 2.39
CA SER A 15 14.51 -1.90 2.70
C SER A 15 15.09 -0.52 3.01
N GLU A 16 14.48 0.51 2.45
CA GLU A 16 14.98 1.88 2.47
C GLU A 16 14.77 2.49 3.85
N THR A 17 15.80 3.14 4.38
CA THR A 17 15.75 3.92 5.61
C THR A 17 15.36 5.37 5.34
N GLU A 18 15.84 5.94 4.24
CA GLU A 18 15.54 7.30 3.81
C GLU A 18 14.39 7.29 2.79
N THR A 19 13.15 7.36 3.30
CA THR A 19 11.92 7.27 2.51
C THR A 19 11.52 8.63 1.90
N THR A 20 12.20 9.70 2.27
CA THR A 20 12.01 11.06 1.73
C THR A 20 12.74 11.28 0.40
N LYS A 21 13.67 10.38 0.02
CA LYS A 21 14.38 10.49 -1.25
C LYS A 21 13.42 10.32 -2.44
N SER A 22 13.79 10.94 -3.56
CA SER A 22 13.08 10.81 -4.83
C SER A 22 12.96 9.33 -5.25
N ALA A 23 11.75 8.95 -5.64
CA ALA A 23 11.45 7.69 -6.27
C ALA A 23 11.74 7.79 -7.77
N PHE A 24 12.59 6.89 -8.28
CA PHE A 24 12.87 6.74 -9.71
C PHE A 24 13.35 8.01 -10.43
N GLY A 25 13.93 8.97 -9.71
CA GLY A 25 14.38 10.25 -10.26
C GLY A 25 13.25 11.25 -10.54
N GLY A 26 12.01 10.95 -10.12
CA GLY A 26 10.85 11.82 -10.24
C GLY A 26 10.60 12.69 -9.00
N GLN A 27 9.47 13.39 -9.00
CA GLN A 27 9.07 14.27 -7.89
C GLN A 27 8.52 13.50 -6.67
N LEU A 28 7.92 12.33 -6.90
CA LEU A 28 7.42 11.48 -5.82
C LEU A 28 8.57 11.05 -4.92
N ARG A 29 8.33 11.02 -3.61
CA ARG A 29 9.24 10.38 -2.65
C ARG A 29 8.92 8.89 -2.60
N LEU A 30 9.88 8.09 -2.16
CA LEU A 30 9.61 6.67 -1.90
C LEU A 30 8.42 6.46 -0.96
N TYR A 31 8.30 7.30 0.07
CA TYR A 31 7.15 7.30 0.97
C TYR A 31 5.82 7.41 0.21
N ASP A 32 5.74 8.29 -0.79
CA ASP A 32 4.51 8.51 -1.55
C ASP A 32 4.14 7.27 -2.39
N VAL A 33 5.14 6.54 -2.91
CA VAL A 33 4.94 5.27 -3.63
C VAL A 33 4.53 4.14 -2.69
N HIS A 34 5.08 4.11 -1.49
CA HIS A 34 4.73 3.11 -0.48
C HIS A 34 3.28 3.24 -0.02
N ILE A 35 2.83 4.47 0.24
CA ILE A 35 1.43 4.75 0.54
C ILE A 35 0.54 4.37 -0.65
N ALA A 36 0.95 4.68 -1.89
CA ALA A 36 0.18 4.28 -3.08
C ALA A 36 -0.02 2.76 -3.11
N LYS A 37 1.03 1.98 -2.83
CA LYS A 37 0.94 0.52 -2.78
C LYS A 37 -0.09 0.01 -1.76
N MET A 38 -0.16 0.63 -0.59
CA MET A 38 -1.15 0.26 0.44
C MET A 38 -2.57 0.50 -0.05
N PHE A 39 -2.81 1.60 -0.77
CA PHE A 39 -4.10 1.91 -1.40
C PHE A 39 -4.45 0.92 -2.51
N GLU A 40 -3.50 0.61 -3.39
CA GLU A 40 -3.68 -0.35 -4.50
C GLU A 40 -4.07 -1.74 -4.00
N VAL A 41 -3.35 -2.24 -3.00
CA VAL A 41 -3.64 -3.55 -2.39
C VAL A 41 -5.01 -3.50 -1.69
N THR A 42 -5.29 -2.44 -0.92
CA THR A 42 -6.59 -2.29 -0.24
C THR A 42 -7.74 -2.25 -1.23
N TYR A 43 -7.61 -1.50 -2.32
CA TYR A 43 -8.60 -1.44 -3.38
C TYR A 43 -8.88 -2.83 -3.96
N ALA A 44 -7.84 -3.55 -4.38
CA ALA A 44 -7.99 -4.90 -4.92
C ALA A 44 -8.66 -5.86 -3.92
N ASP A 45 -8.30 -5.79 -2.64
CA ASP A 45 -8.94 -6.59 -1.59
C ASP A 45 -10.43 -6.29 -1.41
N CYS A 46 -10.79 -5.01 -1.45
CA CYS A 46 -12.17 -4.57 -1.30
C CYS A 46 -13.06 -4.95 -2.50
N GLN A 47 -12.48 -5.11 -3.70
CA GLN A 47 -13.20 -5.63 -4.85
C GLN A 47 -13.47 -7.14 -4.75
N GLU A 48 -12.53 -7.89 -4.15
CA GLU A 48 -12.66 -9.35 -4.00
C GLU A 48 -13.50 -9.77 -2.79
N ILE A 49 -13.54 -8.94 -1.74
CA ILE A 49 -14.25 -9.22 -0.49
C ILE A 49 -15.34 -8.17 -0.27
N PRO A 50 -16.57 -8.43 -0.71
CA PRO A 50 -17.69 -7.54 -0.47
C PRO A 50 -17.89 -7.28 1.04
N GLY A 51 -18.03 -6.01 1.42
CA GLY A 51 -18.31 -5.63 2.81
C GLY A 51 -17.11 -5.64 3.77
N ALA A 52 -15.88 -5.75 3.27
CA ALA A 52 -14.69 -5.86 4.12
C ALA A 52 -14.35 -4.60 4.95
N GLY A 53 -15.05 -3.48 4.73
CA GLY A 53 -14.99 -2.25 5.53
C GLY A 53 -13.69 -1.44 5.37
N PHE A 54 -12.58 -1.98 5.85
CA PHE A 54 -11.26 -1.35 5.84
C PHE A 54 -10.12 -2.37 5.90
N ARG A 55 -8.90 -1.89 5.67
CA ARG A 55 -7.65 -2.61 5.97
C ARG A 55 -6.77 -1.76 6.86
N ASP A 56 -6.27 -2.39 7.93
CA ASP A 56 -5.23 -1.82 8.76
C ASP A 56 -3.87 -2.25 8.20
N TRP A 57 -2.92 -1.33 8.24
CA TRP A 57 -1.59 -1.47 7.68
C TRP A 57 -0.55 -1.06 8.70
N GLU A 58 0.39 -1.95 8.99
CA GLU A 58 1.64 -1.59 9.64
C GLU A 58 2.70 -1.28 8.57
N TYR A 59 3.24 -0.06 8.58
CA TYR A 59 4.30 0.33 7.65
C TYR A 59 5.66 0.36 8.37
N ARG A 60 6.63 -0.41 7.86
CA ARG A 60 7.99 -0.49 8.41
C ARG A 60 9.06 -0.21 7.35
N ALA A 61 10.02 0.65 7.69
CA ALA A 61 11.18 0.99 6.88
C ALA A 61 12.47 0.36 7.44
N GLY A 62 13.56 0.43 6.67
CA GLY A 62 14.87 -0.09 7.08
C GLY A 62 14.88 -1.59 7.39
N ASN A 63 14.22 -2.41 6.56
CA ASN A 63 14.03 -3.84 6.76
C ASN A 63 13.30 -4.19 8.08
N GLY A 64 12.28 -3.41 8.42
CA GLY A 64 11.44 -3.67 9.60
C GLY A 64 11.86 -2.91 10.87
N ARG A 65 13.04 -2.27 10.85
CA ARG A 65 13.66 -1.64 12.03
C ARG A 65 13.05 -0.30 12.42
N ILE A 66 12.44 0.40 11.46
CA ILE A 66 11.86 1.72 11.66
C ILE A 66 10.35 1.60 11.52
N SER A 67 9.60 1.84 12.60
CA SER A 67 8.14 1.94 12.52
C SER A 67 7.75 3.28 11.90
N MET A 68 7.02 3.23 10.80
CA MET A 68 6.48 4.40 10.11
C MET A 68 5.04 4.70 10.52
N GLY A 69 4.45 3.85 11.36
CA GLY A 69 3.10 3.98 11.90
C GLY A 69 2.10 2.95 11.37
N THR A 70 0.92 2.97 11.97
CA THR A 70 -0.23 2.16 11.58
C THR A 70 -1.21 3.03 10.82
N PHE A 71 -1.73 2.55 9.69
CA PHE A 71 -2.66 3.28 8.86
C PHE A 71 -3.93 2.48 8.69
N ARG A 72 -5.06 3.18 8.62
CA ARG A 72 -6.35 2.58 8.26
C ARG A 72 -6.80 3.12 6.92
N ILE A 73 -7.04 2.22 5.96
CA ILE A 73 -7.58 2.57 4.64
C ILE A 73 -8.94 1.90 4.51
N THR A 74 -10.01 2.70 4.42
CA THR A 74 -11.36 2.17 4.20
C THR A 74 -11.55 1.77 2.73
N CYS A 75 -12.44 0.80 2.47
CA CYS A 75 -12.78 0.41 1.11
C CYS A 75 -13.34 1.57 0.28
N GLN A 76 -14.11 2.47 0.93
CA GLN A 76 -14.62 3.69 0.31
C GLN A 76 -13.46 4.61 -0.10
N LEU A 77 -12.55 4.91 0.83
CA LEU A 77 -11.40 5.76 0.57
C LEU A 77 -10.49 5.18 -0.53
N ALA A 78 -10.25 3.86 -0.52
CA ALA A 78 -9.48 3.20 -1.57
C ALA A 78 -10.15 3.30 -2.95
N SER A 79 -11.48 3.15 -3.01
CA SER A 79 -12.26 3.27 -4.24
C SER A 79 -12.29 4.70 -4.76
N ASP A 80 -12.49 5.69 -3.88
CA ASP A 80 -12.47 7.11 -4.24
C ASP A 80 -11.10 7.53 -4.77
N THR A 81 -10.02 7.04 -4.15
CA THR A 81 -8.66 7.25 -4.64
C THR A 81 -8.47 6.61 -6.03
N ALA A 82 -8.89 5.35 -6.22
CA ALA A 82 -8.80 4.69 -7.53
C ALA A 82 -9.59 5.44 -8.62
N ASN A 83 -10.78 5.96 -8.30
CA ASN A 83 -11.60 6.75 -9.21
C ASN A 83 -10.97 8.12 -9.52
N THR A 84 -10.36 8.77 -8.52
CA THR A 84 -9.76 10.11 -8.65
C THR A 84 -8.48 10.08 -9.48
N TYR A 85 -7.60 9.11 -9.22
CA TYR A 85 -6.30 9.02 -9.87
C TYR A 85 -6.33 8.12 -11.10
N GLY A 86 -7.32 7.23 -11.22
CA GLY A 86 -7.36 6.21 -12.24
C GLY A 86 -6.44 5.03 -11.92
N LEU A 87 -6.65 3.93 -12.63
CA LEU A 87 -5.87 2.71 -12.52
C LEU A 87 -5.06 2.49 -13.79
N GLY A 88 -3.77 2.24 -13.61
CA GLY A 88 -2.83 1.84 -14.65
C GLY A 88 -2.78 0.32 -14.84
N LYS A 89 -1.75 -0.12 -15.57
CA LYS A 89 -1.52 -1.54 -15.84
C LYS A 89 -1.28 -2.32 -14.55
N PRO A 90 -1.95 -3.45 -14.31
CA PRO A 90 -1.70 -4.28 -13.14
C PRO A 90 -0.26 -4.77 -13.03
N GLU A 91 0.26 -4.72 -11.82
CA GLU A 91 1.55 -5.26 -11.42
C GLU A 91 1.35 -6.59 -10.67
N ARG A 92 2.27 -7.54 -10.87
CA ARG A 92 2.29 -8.78 -10.08
C ARG A 92 2.92 -8.51 -8.72
N SER A 93 2.12 -8.59 -7.67
CA SER A 93 2.56 -8.40 -6.28
C SER A 93 2.45 -9.70 -5.51
N ALA A 94 3.56 -10.15 -4.92
CA ALA A 94 3.56 -11.26 -3.99
C ALA A 94 3.14 -10.77 -2.60
N ILE A 95 2.12 -11.39 -2.02
CA ILE A 95 1.66 -11.15 -0.65
C ILE A 95 1.79 -12.44 0.12
N GLU A 96 2.48 -12.39 1.26
CA GLU A 96 2.62 -13.51 2.17
C GLU A 96 1.48 -13.50 3.18
N TYR A 97 0.66 -14.54 3.15
CA TYR A 97 -0.45 -14.74 4.06
C TYR A 97 -0.01 -15.64 5.22
N SER A 98 -0.14 -15.16 6.44
CA SER A 98 0.01 -15.98 7.64
C SER A 98 -0.98 -17.13 7.61
N GLN A 99 -0.54 -18.30 8.05
CA GLN A 99 -1.43 -19.44 8.29
C GLN A 99 -1.69 -19.64 9.80
N GLU A 100 -1.32 -18.66 10.63
CA GLU A 100 -1.46 -18.73 12.09
C GLU A 100 -0.87 -20.05 12.63
N GLU A 101 -1.64 -20.83 13.38
CA GLU A 101 -1.24 -22.11 13.94
C GLU A 101 -1.15 -23.24 12.88
N ALA A 102 -1.71 -23.04 11.68
CA ALA A 102 -1.80 -24.08 10.65
C ALA A 102 -0.49 -24.28 9.85
N GLY A 103 0.52 -23.42 10.02
CA GLY A 103 1.86 -23.66 9.50
C GLY A 103 2.58 -22.44 8.93
N LEU A 104 3.53 -22.70 8.01
CA LEU A 104 4.36 -21.65 7.41
C LEU A 104 3.53 -20.67 6.56
N PRO A 105 3.90 -19.38 6.49
CA PRO A 105 3.22 -18.43 5.62
C PRO A 105 3.19 -18.87 4.16
N ILE A 106 2.07 -18.64 3.47
CA ILE A 106 1.91 -18.94 2.03
C ILE A 106 2.05 -17.64 1.24
N SER A 107 2.93 -17.64 0.25
CA SER A 107 3.00 -16.55 -0.72
C SER A 107 1.97 -16.74 -1.84
N ARG A 108 1.13 -15.74 -2.07
CA ARG A 108 0.25 -15.67 -3.26
C ARG A 108 0.62 -14.47 -4.10
N THR A 109 0.83 -14.69 -5.39
CA THR A 109 1.04 -13.59 -6.35
C THR A 109 -0.30 -13.14 -6.89
N ARG A 110 -0.63 -11.87 -6.71
CA ARG A 110 -1.85 -11.24 -7.21
C ARG A 110 -1.53 -10.21 -8.28
N SER A 111 -2.46 -10.03 -9.21
CA SER A 111 -2.38 -8.95 -10.20
C SER A 111 -3.13 -7.75 -9.65
N ILE A 112 -2.39 -6.74 -9.20
CA ILE A 112 -2.93 -5.58 -8.49
C ILE A 112 -2.81 -4.36 -9.41
N PRO A 113 -3.92 -3.68 -9.76
CA PRO A 113 -3.86 -2.45 -10.54
C PRO A 113 -3.08 -1.38 -9.79
N ILE A 114 -2.20 -0.67 -10.48
CA ILE A 114 -1.42 0.42 -9.91
C ILE A 114 -2.18 1.75 -10.05
N LEU A 115 -1.99 2.69 -9.14
CA LEU A 115 -2.56 4.03 -9.30
C LEU A 115 -1.83 4.77 -10.43
N ASP A 116 -2.59 5.42 -11.33
CA ASP A 116 -2.02 6.26 -12.37
C ASP A 116 -1.68 7.66 -11.82
N ILE A 117 -0.57 7.73 -11.08
CA ILE A 117 -0.05 8.98 -10.48
C ILE A 117 1.00 9.59 -11.43
N THR A 118 0.54 10.04 -12.60
CA THR A 118 1.41 10.63 -13.63
C THR A 118 0.99 12.05 -13.99
N GLY A 119 1.90 12.80 -14.62
CA GLY A 119 1.64 14.16 -15.11
C GLY A 119 1.16 15.10 -14.00
N ASN A 120 0.05 15.79 -14.24
CA ASN A 120 -0.52 16.77 -13.31
C ASN A 120 -1.18 16.16 -12.05
N LYS A 121 -1.21 14.82 -11.92
CA LYS A 121 -1.73 14.13 -10.73
C LYS A 121 -0.69 13.98 -9.62
N VAL A 122 0.60 14.14 -9.94
CA VAL A 122 1.72 13.97 -9.01
C VAL A 122 1.60 14.90 -7.81
N ASP A 123 1.45 16.21 -8.03
CA ASP A 123 1.35 17.19 -6.95
C ASP A 123 0.11 16.96 -6.07
N ARG A 124 -1.01 16.55 -6.67
CA ARG A 124 -2.24 16.23 -5.94
C ARG A 124 -2.04 15.03 -5.03
N TRP A 125 -1.38 13.98 -5.53
CA TRP A 125 -1.06 12.80 -4.74
C TRP A 125 -0.15 13.15 -3.56
N MET A 126 0.91 13.93 -3.80
CA MET A 126 1.81 14.36 -2.73
C MET A 126 1.08 15.15 -1.64
N ASN A 127 0.19 16.07 -2.02
CA ASN A 127 -0.62 16.83 -1.07
C ASN A 127 -1.58 15.93 -0.29
N PHE A 128 -2.21 14.95 -0.94
CA PHE A 128 -3.04 13.95 -0.28
C PHE A 128 -2.24 13.16 0.76
N VAL A 129 -1.08 12.64 0.38
CA VAL A 129 -0.22 11.83 1.26
C VAL A 129 0.28 12.63 2.47
N GLN A 130 0.55 13.93 2.33
CA GLN A 130 0.92 14.79 3.46
C GLN A 130 -0.18 14.90 4.52
N GLY A 131 -1.45 14.82 4.11
CA GLY A 131 -2.61 14.80 5.01
C GLY A 131 -2.94 13.42 5.58
N PHE A 132 -2.49 12.35 4.92
CA PHE A 132 -2.77 10.97 5.32
C PHE A 132 -1.81 10.51 6.42
N ARG A 133 -2.25 10.63 7.68
CA ARG A 133 -1.44 10.34 8.87
C ARG A 133 -1.73 8.94 9.45
N PRO A 134 -0.76 8.34 10.15
CA PRO A 134 -1.00 7.17 10.99
C PRO A 134 -2.10 7.43 12.04
N ILE A 135 -2.77 6.37 12.47
CA ILE A 135 -3.75 6.36 13.57
C ILE A 135 -3.10 6.15 14.93
#